data_AF-A0A0E9N6A8-F1
#
_entry.id   AF-A0A0E9N6A8-F1
#
_cell.length_a   1.000
_cell.length_b   1.000
_cell.length_c   1.000
_cell.angle_alpha   90.00
_cell.angle_beta   90.00
_cell.angle_gamma   90.00
#
_symmetry.space_group_name_H-M   'P 1'
#
loop_
_entity.id
_entity.type
_entity.pdbx_description
1 polymer ?
#
loop_
_entity_poly.entity_id
_entity_poly.type
_entity_poly.pdbx_seq_one_letter_code
_entity_poly.pdbx_strand_id
1 'polypeptide(L)'
;MKKIVLFTCFVAVAFVLRAQQVFVSNGVIEYERKINVHRQFEMDEEGSDFFKDFISKQPKFHNSYFNLTFNRAQSIYQPGREADVKMEPWMVGPAKTNVVTMDFKTDVYTSRRRVFEENFEITDSLAKVHWKLSNETREIAGFECRKAVGVICDSVYVVAFYTEEIPVSGGPESFGGLPGMILGLAVPRLYTTWFATKVELSEPAATAFATGKPGKSKKLPSNQLAPVLTSTFSDWGKRGQKFIWWSML
;
A
#
# COMPACT_ATOMS: atom_id res chain seq x y z
N MET A 1 22.44 36.91 -44.76
CA MET A 1 22.82 35.67 -44.07
C MET A 1 22.66 35.73 -42.54
N LYS A 2 23.07 36.80 -41.84
CA LYS A 2 22.91 36.91 -40.36
C LYS A 2 21.46 36.88 -39.84
N LYS A 3 20.48 37.38 -40.63
CA LYS A 3 19.05 37.37 -40.24
C LYS A 3 18.37 35.99 -40.37
N ILE A 4 18.92 35.09 -41.19
CA ILE A 4 18.36 33.75 -41.40
C ILE A 4 18.76 32.82 -40.25
N VAL A 5 19.98 32.98 -39.73
CA VAL A 5 20.50 32.20 -38.58
C VAL A 5 19.73 32.52 -37.30
N LEU A 6 19.31 33.77 -37.08
CA LEU A 6 18.53 34.15 -35.90
C LEU A 6 17.13 33.52 -35.89
N PHE A 7 16.52 33.35 -37.07
CA PHE A 7 15.20 32.74 -37.21
C PHE A 7 15.25 31.22 -36.98
N THR A 8 16.34 30.56 -37.37
CA THR A 8 16.52 29.11 -37.14
C THR A 8 16.75 28.77 -35.66
N CYS A 9 17.45 29.63 -34.90
CA CYS A 9 17.57 29.47 -33.44
C CYS A 9 16.22 29.63 -32.72
N PHE A 10 15.33 30.51 -33.19
CA PHE A 10 14.03 30.73 -32.54
C PHE A 10 13.07 29.55 -32.75
N VAL A 11 13.10 28.93 -33.93
CA VAL A 11 12.28 27.73 -34.25
C VAL A 11 12.79 26.50 -33.49
N ALA A 12 14.10 26.39 -33.23
CA ALA A 12 14.66 25.30 -32.43
C ALA A 12 14.28 25.36 -30.93
N VAL A 13 14.10 26.56 -30.37
CA VAL A 13 13.68 26.74 -28.96
C VAL A 13 12.21 26.36 -28.75
N ALA A 14 11.35 26.54 -29.76
CA ALA A 14 9.92 26.20 -29.66
C ALA A 14 9.64 24.69 -29.54
N PHE A 15 10.58 23.83 -29.96
CA PHE A 15 10.42 22.37 -29.85
C PHE A 15 10.79 21.77 -28.49
N VAL A 16 11.39 22.55 -27.58
CA VAL A 16 11.82 22.05 -26.25
C VAL A 16 10.74 22.25 -25.17
N LEU A 17 9.58 22.83 -25.51
CA LEU A 17 8.54 23.20 -24.52
C LEU A 17 7.49 22.11 -24.22
N ARG A 18 7.72 20.84 -24.58
CA ARG A 18 6.77 19.74 -24.33
C ARG A 18 6.95 19.02 -22.98
N ALA A 19 7.79 19.54 -22.08
CA ALA A 19 7.91 19.02 -20.72
C ALA A 19 6.98 19.77 -19.73
N GLN A 20 5.69 19.93 -20.07
CA GLN A 20 4.71 20.26 -19.04
C GLN A 20 4.45 18.99 -18.24
N GLN A 21 5.03 18.93 -17.03
CA GLN A 21 4.75 17.88 -16.07
C GLN A 21 3.24 17.91 -15.77
N VAL A 22 2.51 16.89 -16.23
CA VAL A 22 1.07 16.79 -16.04
C VAL A 22 0.82 16.33 -14.62
N PHE A 23 0.40 17.25 -13.75
CA PHE A 23 0.05 16.91 -12.38
C PHE A 23 -1.31 16.21 -12.32
N VAL A 24 -1.30 14.97 -11.86
CA VAL A 24 -2.49 14.13 -11.71
C VAL A 24 -3.12 14.36 -10.34
N SER A 25 -4.33 14.87 -10.31
CA SER A 25 -5.02 15.19 -9.05
C SER A 25 -6.10 14.20 -8.62
N ASN A 26 -6.43 13.24 -9.48
CA ASN A 26 -7.45 12.22 -9.23
C ASN A 26 -7.22 11.02 -10.16
N GLY A 27 -7.74 9.86 -9.76
CA GLY A 27 -7.61 8.64 -10.53
C GLY A 27 -7.88 7.38 -9.72
N VAL A 28 -7.59 6.25 -10.36
CA VAL A 28 -7.62 4.91 -9.76
C VAL A 28 -6.27 4.24 -10.01
N ILE A 29 -5.68 3.66 -8.96
CA ILE A 29 -4.42 2.93 -9.04
C ILE A 29 -4.67 1.48 -8.65
N GLU A 30 -4.35 0.54 -9.53
CA GLU A 30 -4.30 -0.88 -9.19
C GLU A 30 -2.92 -1.20 -8.59
N TYR A 31 -2.91 -1.84 -7.42
CA TYR A 31 -1.73 -2.37 -6.75
C TYR A 31 -1.75 -3.89 -6.76
N GLU A 32 -0.61 -4.50 -7.11
CA GLU A 32 -0.30 -5.88 -6.78
C GLU A 32 0.34 -5.92 -5.38
N ARG A 33 -0.36 -6.55 -4.42
CA ARG A 33 0.21 -6.99 -3.16
C ARG A 33 0.77 -8.40 -3.32
N LYS A 34 2.09 -8.51 -3.32
CA LYS A 34 2.84 -9.77 -3.44
C LYS A 34 3.44 -10.17 -2.11
N ILE A 35 3.14 -11.39 -1.69
CA ILE A 35 3.57 -11.96 -0.41
C ILE A 35 4.45 -13.18 -0.69
N ASN A 36 5.61 -13.28 -0.02
CA ASN A 36 6.41 -14.51 -0.03
C ASN A 36 5.86 -15.49 1.02
N VAL A 37 5.18 -16.52 0.53
CA VAL A 37 4.50 -17.52 1.35
C VAL A 37 5.50 -18.46 2.02
N HIS A 38 6.57 -18.84 1.32
CA HIS A 38 7.57 -19.73 1.90
C HIS A 38 8.30 -19.07 3.07
N ARG A 39 8.80 -17.84 2.88
CA ARG A 39 9.52 -17.08 3.93
C ARG A 39 8.68 -16.81 5.16
N GLN A 40 7.38 -16.73 4.98
CA GLN A 40 6.45 -16.63 6.09
C GLN A 40 6.47 -17.84 7.02
N PHE A 41 6.64 -19.05 6.49
CA PHE A 41 6.61 -20.29 7.26
C PHE A 41 8.02 -20.83 7.57
N GLU A 42 9.07 -20.23 7.02
CA GLU A 42 10.47 -20.63 7.26
C GLU A 42 10.90 -20.49 8.74
N MET A 43 10.34 -19.54 9.49
CA MET A 43 10.67 -19.33 10.91
C MET A 43 9.81 -20.17 11.88
N ASP A 44 8.83 -20.91 11.36
CA ASP A 44 8.04 -21.87 12.13
C ASP A 44 8.82 -23.20 12.20
N GLU A 45 10.03 -23.17 12.80
CA GLU A 45 10.94 -24.33 12.91
C GLU A 45 10.29 -25.55 13.58
N GLU A 46 9.23 -25.32 14.36
CA GLU A 46 8.41 -26.28 15.10
C GLU A 46 7.34 -27.01 14.23
N GLY A 47 7.23 -26.68 12.94
CA GLY A 47 6.34 -27.40 12.01
C GLY A 47 6.81 -28.82 11.73
N SER A 48 5.87 -29.79 11.68
CA SER A 48 6.17 -31.16 11.29
C SER A 48 6.79 -31.24 9.88
N ASP A 49 7.58 -32.28 9.60
CA ASP A 49 8.16 -32.49 8.26
C ASP A 49 7.08 -32.54 7.17
N PHE A 50 5.89 -33.05 7.51
CA PHE A 50 4.72 -33.01 6.66
C PHE A 50 4.28 -31.57 6.32
N PHE A 51 4.26 -30.67 7.31
CA PHE A 51 3.90 -29.28 7.09
C PHE A 51 4.94 -28.56 6.22
N LYS A 52 6.23 -28.83 6.45
CA LYS A 52 7.32 -28.28 5.64
C LYS A 52 7.24 -28.76 4.19
N ASP A 53 7.01 -30.05 3.97
CA ASP A 53 6.80 -30.63 2.63
C ASP A 53 5.56 -30.02 1.96
N PHE A 54 4.44 -29.87 2.69
CA PHE A 54 3.23 -29.24 2.18
C PHE A 54 3.51 -27.83 1.69
N ILE A 55 4.14 -26.96 2.49
CA ILE A 55 4.45 -25.57 2.11
C ILE A 55 5.40 -25.53 0.91
N SER A 56 6.40 -26.43 0.85
CA SER A 56 7.37 -26.47 -0.26
C SER A 56 6.73 -26.73 -1.62
N LYS A 57 5.58 -27.45 -1.64
CA LYS A 57 4.79 -27.74 -2.83
C LYS A 57 3.83 -26.62 -3.24
N GLN A 58 3.62 -25.63 -2.37
CA GLN A 58 2.79 -24.47 -2.66
C GLN A 58 3.56 -23.42 -3.47
N PRO A 59 2.87 -22.55 -4.23
CA PRO A 59 3.51 -21.41 -4.88
C PRO A 59 4.28 -20.56 -3.88
N LYS A 60 5.52 -20.21 -4.24
CA LYS A 60 6.40 -19.38 -3.39
C LYS A 60 5.82 -18.00 -3.11
N PHE A 61 5.09 -17.45 -4.06
CA PHE A 61 4.47 -16.14 -3.97
C PHE A 61 2.97 -16.23 -4.15
N HIS A 62 2.26 -15.39 -3.41
CA HIS A 62 0.84 -15.13 -3.63
C HIS A 62 0.64 -13.64 -3.95
N ASN A 63 -0.09 -13.39 -5.03
CA ASN A 63 -0.41 -12.05 -5.51
C ASN A 63 -1.89 -11.78 -5.29
N SER A 64 -2.20 -10.62 -4.71
CA SER A 64 -3.56 -10.13 -4.49
C SER A 64 -3.65 -8.69 -5.01
N TYR A 65 -4.80 -8.29 -5.55
CA TYR A 65 -4.95 -7.00 -6.21
C TYR A 65 -5.85 -6.06 -5.39
N PHE A 66 -5.47 -4.80 -5.33
CA PHE A 66 -6.19 -3.75 -4.61
C PHE A 66 -6.29 -2.49 -5.47
N ASN A 67 -7.36 -1.73 -5.28
CA ASN A 67 -7.55 -0.47 -5.96
C ASN A 67 -7.51 0.68 -4.95
N LEU A 68 -6.72 1.71 -5.27
CA LEU A 68 -6.73 3.00 -4.61
C LEU A 68 -7.43 4.02 -5.51
N THR A 69 -8.63 4.42 -5.14
CA THR A 69 -9.31 5.56 -5.76
C THR A 69 -8.98 6.81 -4.98
N PHE A 70 -8.56 7.89 -5.64
CA PHE A 70 -8.11 9.10 -4.96
C PHE A 70 -8.53 10.38 -5.67
N ASN A 71 -8.58 11.47 -4.89
CA ASN A 71 -8.55 12.84 -5.37
C ASN A 71 -7.73 13.70 -4.37
N ARG A 72 -7.70 15.03 -4.54
CA ARG A 72 -6.96 15.94 -3.63
C ARG A 72 -7.48 15.95 -2.19
N ALA A 73 -8.72 15.54 -1.95
CA ALA A 73 -9.36 15.60 -0.64
C ALA A 73 -9.29 14.28 0.12
N GLN A 74 -9.36 13.15 -0.57
CA GLN A 74 -9.49 11.84 0.06
C GLN A 74 -9.04 10.69 -0.85
N SER A 75 -8.87 9.52 -0.24
CA SER A 75 -8.66 8.26 -0.95
C SER A 75 -9.38 7.08 -0.29
N ILE A 76 -9.65 6.04 -1.08
CA ILE A 76 -10.11 4.74 -0.60
C ILE A 76 -9.27 3.63 -1.25
N TYR A 77 -8.63 2.81 -0.41
CA TYR A 77 -7.91 1.60 -0.77
C TYR A 77 -8.76 0.39 -0.40
N GLN A 78 -8.99 -0.53 -1.34
CA GLN A 78 -9.87 -1.68 -1.10
C GLN A 78 -9.52 -2.86 -2.01
N PRO A 79 -9.97 -4.09 -1.69
CA PRO A 79 -9.75 -5.25 -2.54
C PRO A 79 -10.25 -4.99 -3.97
N GLY A 80 -9.43 -5.35 -4.94
CA GLY A 80 -9.70 -5.22 -6.38
C GLY A 80 -10.16 -6.55 -6.97
N ARG A 81 -9.64 -6.89 -8.15
CA ARG A 81 -9.93 -8.15 -8.84
C ARG A 81 -9.43 -9.37 -8.06
N GLU A 82 -10.00 -10.53 -8.38
CA GLU A 82 -9.56 -11.80 -7.79
C GLU A 82 -8.09 -12.11 -8.12
N ALA A 83 -7.42 -12.78 -7.18
CA ALA A 83 -6.08 -13.31 -7.39
C ALA A 83 -6.09 -14.38 -8.48
N ASP A 84 -5.03 -14.40 -9.30
CA ASP A 84 -4.90 -15.38 -10.39
C ASP A 84 -4.72 -16.81 -9.84
N VAL A 85 -4.12 -16.93 -8.64
CA VAL A 85 -3.92 -18.20 -7.94
C VAL A 85 -4.65 -18.16 -6.61
N LYS A 86 -5.62 -19.06 -6.43
CA LYS A 86 -6.32 -19.25 -5.15
C LYS A 86 -5.39 -19.95 -4.17
N MET A 87 -5.34 -19.42 -2.96
CA MET A 87 -4.57 -19.98 -1.86
C MET A 87 -5.41 -19.98 -0.60
N GLU A 88 -5.16 -20.94 0.29
CA GLU A 88 -5.93 -21.07 1.51
C GLU A 88 -5.82 -19.79 2.38
N PRO A 89 -6.94 -19.29 2.95
CA PRO A 89 -6.95 -18.04 3.70
C PRO A 89 -5.93 -17.97 4.84
N TRP A 90 -5.66 -19.09 5.51
CA TRP A 90 -4.68 -19.14 6.60
C TRP A 90 -3.22 -18.97 6.12
N MET A 91 -2.95 -19.20 4.83
CA MET A 91 -1.61 -19.08 4.24
C MET A 91 -1.28 -17.64 3.80
N VAL A 92 -2.31 -16.85 3.47
CA VAL A 92 -2.20 -15.41 3.15
C VAL A 92 -2.43 -14.52 4.39
N GLY A 93 -2.80 -15.15 5.50
CA GLY A 93 -2.95 -14.63 6.87
C GLY A 93 -4.03 -13.56 7.09
N PRO A 94 -4.08 -12.97 8.30
CA PRO A 94 -5.16 -12.08 8.72
C PRO A 94 -5.16 -10.76 7.94
N ALA A 95 -6.27 -10.02 8.05
CA ALA A 95 -6.47 -8.71 7.42
C ALA A 95 -6.29 -8.73 5.89
N LYS A 96 -6.47 -9.89 5.24
CA LYS A 96 -6.30 -10.04 3.79
C LYS A 96 -7.20 -9.14 2.95
N THR A 97 -8.33 -8.67 3.49
CA THR A 97 -9.32 -7.81 2.83
C THR A 97 -9.49 -6.51 3.62
N ASN A 98 -8.45 -5.69 3.65
CA ASN A 98 -8.47 -4.39 4.31
C ASN A 98 -9.11 -3.33 3.40
N VAL A 99 -9.97 -2.49 3.97
CA VAL A 99 -10.50 -1.29 3.31
C VAL A 99 -10.03 -0.08 4.11
N VAL A 100 -9.30 0.84 3.50
CA VAL A 100 -8.76 2.03 4.16
C VAL A 100 -9.26 3.28 3.46
N THR A 101 -9.84 4.20 4.22
CA THR A 101 -10.16 5.55 3.74
C THR A 101 -9.26 6.56 4.42
N MET A 102 -8.76 7.53 3.67
CA MET A 102 -8.02 8.68 4.20
C MET A 102 -8.74 9.96 3.77
N ASP A 103 -8.92 10.87 4.71
CA ASP A 103 -9.34 12.23 4.47
C ASP A 103 -8.15 13.16 4.74
N PHE A 104 -7.61 13.74 3.67
CA PHE A 104 -6.43 14.60 3.71
C PHE A 104 -6.74 16.00 4.25
N LYS A 105 -8.03 16.40 4.31
CA LYS A 105 -8.45 17.68 4.86
C LYS A 105 -8.58 17.63 6.37
N THR A 106 -9.08 16.50 6.90
CA THR A 106 -9.30 16.32 8.34
C THR A 106 -8.17 15.58 9.04
N ASP A 107 -7.16 15.10 8.29
CA ASP A 107 -6.02 14.33 8.81
C ASP A 107 -6.48 13.04 9.51
N VAL A 108 -7.53 12.39 9.00
CA VAL A 108 -8.13 11.18 9.57
C VAL A 108 -8.01 10.01 8.60
N TYR A 109 -7.66 8.83 9.09
CA TYR A 109 -7.91 7.58 8.39
C TYR A 109 -8.91 6.69 9.12
N THR A 110 -9.57 5.84 8.36
CA THR A 110 -10.36 4.73 8.89
C THR A 110 -10.01 3.45 8.14
N SER A 111 -9.74 2.38 8.88
CA SER A 111 -9.47 1.06 8.33
C SER A 111 -10.50 0.06 8.82
N ARG A 112 -11.10 -0.68 7.88
CA ARG A 112 -11.97 -1.82 8.16
C ARG A 112 -11.27 -3.09 7.73
N ARG A 113 -10.95 -3.93 8.70
CA ARG A 113 -10.23 -5.19 8.48
C ARG A 113 -10.89 -6.32 9.24
N ARG A 114 -10.81 -7.52 8.66
CA ARG A 114 -11.22 -8.76 9.31
C ARG A 114 -9.99 -9.53 9.75
N VAL A 115 -9.90 -9.80 11.04
CA VAL A 115 -8.85 -10.61 11.64
C VAL A 115 -9.52 -11.87 12.18
N PHE A 116 -9.32 -12.98 11.48
CA PHE A 116 -10.05 -14.24 11.69
C PHE A 116 -11.57 -14.05 11.67
N GLU A 117 -12.25 -14.27 12.79
CA GLU A 117 -13.71 -14.18 12.89
C GLU A 117 -14.20 -12.79 13.29
N GLU A 118 -13.29 -11.90 13.68
CA GLU A 118 -13.63 -10.57 14.18
C GLU A 118 -13.43 -9.48 13.13
N ASN A 119 -14.40 -8.56 13.06
CA ASN A 119 -14.28 -7.35 12.26
C ASN A 119 -13.87 -6.17 13.14
N PHE A 120 -12.89 -5.41 12.67
CA PHE A 120 -12.39 -4.22 13.33
C PHE A 120 -12.61 -2.99 12.45
N GLU A 121 -13.02 -1.89 13.06
CA GLU A 121 -13.03 -0.56 12.47
C GLU A 121 -12.10 0.32 13.29
N ILE A 122 -10.95 0.66 12.69
CA ILE A 122 -9.91 1.46 13.32
C ILE A 122 -10.02 2.87 12.78
N THR A 123 -10.07 3.86 13.66
CA THR A 123 -10.11 5.28 13.26
C THR A 123 -9.07 6.05 14.07
N ASP A 124 -8.25 6.83 13.38
CA ASP A 124 -7.16 7.60 14.00
C ASP A 124 -6.67 8.70 13.03
N SER A 125 -5.70 9.49 13.47
CA SER A 125 -5.00 10.46 12.64
C SER A 125 -4.09 9.81 11.59
N LEU A 126 -3.84 10.49 10.46
CA LEU A 126 -2.92 9.97 9.44
C LEU A 126 -1.52 9.75 10.03
N ALA A 127 -0.93 8.60 9.69
CA ALA A 127 0.37 8.21 10.23
C ALA A 127 1.47 9.16 9.76
N LYS A 128 2.21 9.71 10.72
CA LYS A 128 3.37 10.58 10.45
C LYS A 128 4.64 9.73 10.41
N VAL A 129 4.89 9.11 9.26
CA VAL A 129 6.12 8.32 9.05
C VAL A 129 7.29 9.27 8.82
N HIS A 130 8.38 9.09 9.57
CA HIS A 130 9.62 9.84 9.37
C HIS A 130 10.38 9.29 8.16
N TRP A 131 10.14 9.88 6.99
CA TRP A 131 10.78 9.49 5.74
C TRP A 131 12.17 10.10 5.57
N LYS A 132 13.14 9.26 5.23
CA LYS A 132 14.44 9.64 4.69
C LYS A 132 14.43 9.47 3.17
N LEU A 133 14.49 10.59 2.45
CA LEU A 133 14.48 10.61 0.99
C LEU A 133 15.85 10.18 0.43
N SER A 134 15.82 9.49 -0.71
CA SER A 134 17.00 9.13 -1.50
C SER A 134 16.91 9.79 -2.89
N ASN A 135 18.03 9.80 -3.61
CA ASN A 135 18.11 10.22 -5.01
C ASN A 135 17.99 9.03 -5.98
N GLU A 136 17.85 7.81 -5.46
CA GLU A 136 17.55 6.64 -6.28
C GLU A 136 16.14 6.77 -6.88
N THR A 137 16.05 6.64 -8.21
CA THR A 137 14.78 6.67 -8.95
C THR A 137 14.50 5.34 -9.64
N ARG A 138 13.23 5.08 -9.91
CA ARG A 138 12.75 3.92 -10.65
C ARG A 138 11.42 4.25 -11.31
N GLU A 139 11.21 3.76 -12.53
CA GLU A 139 9.91 3.84 -13.18
C GLU A 139 8.95 2.77 -12.63
N ILE A 140 7.73 3.18 -12.26
CA ILE A 140 6.65 2.29 -11.80
C ILE A 140 5.34 2.75 -12.46
N ALA A 141 4.67 1.82 -13.16
CA ALA A 141 3.41 2.10 -13.87
C ALA A 141 3.46 3.34 -14.80
N GLY A 142 4.63 3.63 -15.39
CA GLY A 142 4.85 4.77 -16.28
C GLY A 142 5.20 6.10 -15.59
N PHE A 143 5.40 6.10 -14.26
CA PHE A 143 5.77 7.29 -13.49
C PHE A 143 7.20 7.18 -12.95
N GLU A 144 7.93 8.30 -12.96
CA GLU A 144 9.24 8.34 -12.32
C GLU A 144 9.05 8.45 -10.80
N CYS A 145 9.53 7.43 -10.08
CA CYS A 145 9.38 7.35 -8.63
C CYS A 145 10.73 7.49 -7.92
N ARG A 146 10.76 8.30 -6.87
CA ARG A 146 11.91 8.46 -5.96
C ARG A 146 11.78 7.51 -4.79
N LYS A 147 12.90 6.94 -4.35
CA LYS A 147 12.96 6.08 -3.18
C LYS A 147 12.95 6.90 -1.90
N ALA A 148 12.16 6.44 -0.93
CA ALA A 148 12.16 6.90 0.45
C ALA A 148 12.19 5.71 1.40
N VAL A 149 12.73 5.93 2.59
CA VAL A 149 12.87 4.92 3.63
C VAL A 149 12.27 5.45 4.92
N GLY A 150 11.45 4.65 5.60
CA GLY A 150 10.79 5.03 6.83
C GLY A 150 10.87 3.95 7.89
N VAL A 151 10.47 4.33 9.10
CA VAL A 151 10.25 3.40 10.22
C VAL A 151 8.84 3.62 10.76
N ILE A 152 8.08 2.54 10.92
CA ILE A 152 6.74 2.52 11.49
C ILE A 152 6.72 1.64 12.74
N CYS A 153 5.74 1.85 13.63
CA CYS A 153 5.58 1.06 14.86
C CYS A 153 6.92 0.90 15.63
N ASP A 154 7.66 2.00 15.75
CA ASP A 154 8.96 2.17 16.41
C ASP A 154 10.14 1.33 15.88
N SER A 155 9.92 0.33 15.02
CA SER A 155 10.97 -0.64 14.65
C SER A 155 10.84 -1.28 13.27
N VAL A 156 9.71 -1.09 12.57
CA VAL A 156 9.47 -1.74 11.29
C VAL A 156 9.98 -0.87 10.16
N TYR A 157 11.06 -1.31 9.54
CA TYR A 157 11.64 -0.68 8.36
C TYR A 157 10.73 -0.83 7.13
N VAL A 158 10.50 0.28 6.43
CA VAL A 158 9.70 0.32 5.20
C VAL A 158 10.43 1.07 4.10
N VAL A 159 10.31 0.58 2.87
CA VAL A 159 10.84 1.25 1.67
C VAL A 159 9.66 1.65 0.79
N ALA A 160 9.58 2.92 0.43
CA ALA A 160 8.57 3.46 -0.46
C ALA A 160 9.22 4.01 -1.73
N PHE A 161 8.49 3.95 -2.84
CA PHE A 161 8.78 4.62 -4.09
C PHE A 161 7.59 5.52 -4.41
N TYR A 162 7.82 6.82 -4.48
CA TYR A 162 6.75 7.82 -4.64
C TYR A 162 7.01 8.73 -5.84
N THR A 163 5.95 9.27 -6.44
CA THR A 163 6.05 10.23 -7.55
C THR A 163 5.39 11.57 -7.19
N GLU A 164 6.07 12.67 -7.50
CA GLU A 164 5.56 14.04 -7.32
C GLU A 164 4.63 14.46 -8.48
N GLU A 165 4.56 13.65 -9.55
CA GLU A 165 3.61 13.84 -10.65
C GLU A 165 2.16 13.63 -10.20
N ILE A 166 1.95 12.85 -9.13
CA ILE A 166 0.67 12.73 -8.42
C ILE A 166 0.84 13.41 -7.05
N PRO A 167 0.58 14.74 -6.92
CA PRO A 167 0.84 15.50 -5.70
C PRO A 167 -0.24 15.29 -4.63
N VAL A 168 -0.51 14.03 -4.31
CA VAL A 168 -1.42 13.59 -3.25
C VAL A 168 -0.64 12.66 -2.33
N SER A 169 -0.57 13.03 -1.04
CA SER A 169 0.22 12.31 -0.02
C SER A 169 -0.50 11.04 0.47
N GLY A 170 -0.69 10.09 -0.43
CA GLY A 170 -1.36 8.81 -0.18
C GLY A 170 -0.57 7.60 -0.69
N GLY A 171 -1.14 6.41 -0.55
CA GLY A 171 -0.49 5.15 -0.92
C GLY A 171 -1.34 3.92 -0.61
N PRO A 172 -0.79 2.71 -0.82
CA PRO A 172 -1.45 1.46 -0.46
C PRO A 172 -1.60 1.33 1.07
N GLU A 173 -2.63 0.62 1.52
CA GLU A 173 -3.00 0.49 2.93
C GLU A 173 -3.17 1.86 3.62
N SER A 174 -2.49 2.08 4.75
CA SER A 174 -2.51 3.32 5.53
C SER A 174 -1.28 4.22 5.30
N PHE A 175 -0.45 3.93 4.28
CA PHE A 175 0.80 4.66 4.04
C PHE A 175 0.60 5.98 3.30
N GLY A 176 1.33 7.01 3.74
CA GLY A 176 1.35 8.35 3.16
C GLY A 176 2.46 9.21 3.77
N GLY A 177 2.33 10.53 3.69
CA GLY A 177 3.27 11.48 4.30
C GLY A 177 4.50 11.84 3.44
N LEU A 178 4.54 11.38 2.18
CA LEU A 178 5.52 11.80 1.18
C LEU A 178 4.96 12.96 0.33
N PRO A 179 5.80 13.74 -0.38
CA PRO A 179 5.33 14.88 -1.19
C PRO A 179 4.54 14.46 -2.45
N GLY A 180 4.29 13.17 -2.64
CA GLY A 180 3.44 12.64 -3.68
C GLY A 180 3.00 11.20 -3.40
N MET A 181 2.31 10.60 -4.37
CA MET A 181 1.69 9.28 -4.22
C MET A 181 2.73 8.16 -4.17
N ILE A 182 2.59 7.25 -3.22
CA ILE A 182 3.41 6.04 -3.11
C ILE A 182 2.93 5.01 -4.12
N LEU A 183 3.72 4.72 -5.16
CA LEU A 183 3.42 3.71 -6.17
C LEU A 183 4.11 2.37 -5.91
N GLY A 184 5.12 2.34 -5.03
CA GLY A 184 5.78 1.12 -4.60
C GLY A 184 6.02 1.13 -3.10
N LEU A 185 5.78 0.02 -2.43
CA LEU A 185 6.00 -0.14 -1.00
C LEU A 185 6.54 -1.55 -0.73
N ALA A 186 7.55 -1.65 0.13
CA ALA A 186 8.07 -2.91 0.60
C ALA A 186 8.20 -2.89 2.13
N VAL A 187 7.71 -3.93 2.78
CA VAL A 187 7.85 -4.16 4.22
C VAL A 187 8.62 -5.48 4.41
N PRO A 188 9.96 -5.44 4.47
CA PRO A 188 10.80 -6.64 4.48
C PRO A 188 10.46 -7.60 5.62
N ARG A 189 10.15 -7.06 6.80
CA ARG A 189 9.78 -7.85 7.99
C ARG A 189 8.55 -8.74 7.76
N LEU A 190 7.69 -8.35 6.83
CA LEU A 190 6.46 -9.07 6.51
C LEU A 190 6.55 -9.88 5.22
N TYR A 191 7.68 -9.79 4.52
CA TYR A 191 7.91 -10.38 3.20
C TYR A 191 6.83 -10.00 2.18
N THR A 192 6.34 -8.76 2.27
CA THR A 192 5.25 -8.24 1.44
C THR A 192 5.66 -6.97 0.74
N THR A 193 5.23 -6.85 -0.51
CA THR A 193 5.37 -5.65 -1.33
C THR A 193 4.04 -5.27 -1.96
N TRP A 194 3.83 -3.98 -2.18
CA TRP A 194 2.72 -3.41 -2.93
C TRP A 194 3.32 -2.59 -4.07
N PHE A 195 3.02 -2.91 -5.31
CA PHE A 195 3.48 -2.14 -6.46
C PHE A 195 2.32 -1.84 -7.39
N ALA A 196 2.24 -0.59 -7.84
CA ALA A 196 1.26 -0.17 -8.82
C ALA A 196 1.50 -0.93 -10.13
N THR A 197 0.45 -1.58 -10.63
CA THR A 197 0.41 -2.26 -11.93
C THR A 197 -0.19 -1.37 -12.99
N LYS A 198 -1.12 -0.48 -12.59
CA LYS A 198 -1.87 0.39 -13.50
C LYS A 198 -2.28 1.67 -12.80
N VAL A 199 -2.23 2.79 -13.52
CA VAL A 199 -2.81 4.07 -13.10
C VAL A 199 -3.79 4.53 -14.17
N GLU A 200 -5.04 4.76 -13.77
CA GLU A 200 -6.10 5.27 -14.63
C GLU A 200 -6.46 6.69 -14.23
N LEU A 201 -6.30 7.61 -15.18
CA LEU A 201 -6.61 9.03 -15.00
C LEU A 201 -8.08 9.23 -15.33
N SER A 202 -8.94 9.02 -14.33
CA SER A 202 -10.37 9.28 -14.42
C SER A 202 -10.86 9.99 -13.18
N GLU A 203 -11.82 10.90 -13.35
CA GLU A 203 -12.45 11.58 -12.23
C GLU A 203 -13.41 10.60 -11.54
N PRO A 204 -13.15 10.21 -10.28
CA PRO A 204 -14.01 9.25 -9.60
C PRO A 204 -15.33 9.90 -9.20
N ALA A 205 -16.43 9.19 -9.40
CA ALA A 205 -17.73 9.62 -8.87
C ALA A 205 -17.66 9.76 -7.34
N ALA A 206 -18.44 10.67 -6.76
CA ALA A 206 -18.47 10.86 -5.30
C ALA A 206 -18.81 9.57 -4.54
N THR A 207 -19.63 8.69 -5.13
CA THR A 207 -19.99 7.38 -4.59
C THR A 207 -18.82 6.39 -4.57
N ALA A 208 -17.75 6.62 -5.33
CA ALA A 208 -16.58 5.75 -5.37
C ALA A 208 -15.82 5.71 -4.03
N PHE A 209 -16.01 6.73 -3.17
CA PHE A 209 -15.42 6.82 -1.84
C PHE A 209 -16.33 6.26 -0.74
N ALA A 210 -17.52 5.79 -1.08
CA ALA A 210 -18.45 5.27 -0.10
C ALA A 210 -17.98 3.90 0.41
N THR A 211 -17.73 3.80 1.71
CA THR A 211 -17.55 2.50 2.37
C THR A 211 -18.93 1.86 2.57
N GLY A 212 -19.10 0.56 2.26
CA GLY A 212 -20.35 -0.16 2.53
C GLY A 212 -20.79 -0.09 4.00
N LYS A 213 -22.04 -0.47 4.33
CA LYS A 213 -22.51 -0.45 5.73
C LYS A 213 -21.58 -1.31 6.60
N PRO A 214 -20.99 -0.76 7.68
CA PRO A 214 -20.20 -1.59 8.58
C PRO A 214 -21.13 -2.63 9.21
N GLY A 215 -20.77 -3.91 9.08
CA GLY A 215 -21.37 -4.96 9.91
C GLY A 215 -21.04 -4.72 11.39
N LYS A 216 -21.46 -5.65 12.27
CA LYS A 216 -20.98 -5.64 13.67
C LYS A 216 -19.45 -5.69 13.67
N SER A 217 -18.82 -4.61 14.13
CA SER A 217 -17.37 -4.42 14.17
C SER A 217 -16.98 -3.79 15.50
N LYS A 218 -15.83 -4.20 16.04
CA LYS A 218 -15.22 -3.58 17.21
C LYS A 218 -14.55 -2.28 16.74
N LYS A 219 -14.99 -1.15 17.29
CA LYS A 219 -14.43 0.17 16.99
C LYS A 219 -13.35 0.52 18.00
N LEU A 220 -12.16 0.91 17.54
CA LEU A 220 -11.06 1.28 18.42
C LEU A 220 -10.05 2.21 17.71
N PRO A 221 -9.24 2.99 18.45
CA PRO A 221 -8.08 3.68 17.89
C PRO A 221 -6.92 2.73 17.56
N SER A 222 -5.96 3.16 16.74
CA SER A 222 -4.86 2.29 16.25
C SER A 222 -4.01 1.73 17.39
N ASN A 223 -3.76 2.54 18.43
CA ASN A 223 -2.94 2.15 19.58
C ASN A 223 -3.56 1.03 20.43
N GLN A 224 -4.86 0.78 20.32
CA GLN A 224 -5.54 -0.30 21.03
C GLN A 224 -5.57 -1.61 20.25
N LEU A 225 -5.21 -1.61 18.96
CA LEU A 225 -5.29 -2.80 18.13
C LEU A 225 -4.29 -3.87 18.55
N ALA A 226 -3.01 -3.51 18.71
CA ALA A 226 -2.00 -4.45 19.17
C ALA A 226 -2.31 -5.06 20.55
N PRO A 227 -2.74 -4.30 21.57
CA PRO A 227 -3.19 -4.86 22.85
C PRO A 227 -4.35 -5.86 22.71
N VAL A 228 -5.39 -5.51 21.94
CA VAL A 228 -6.55 -6.40 21.73
C VAL A 228 -6.11 -7.69 21.05
N LEU A 229 -5.34 -7.61 19.96
CA LEU A 229 -4.86 -8.80 19.26
C LEU A 229 -3.89 -9.63 20.09
N THR A 230 -3.08 -9.00 20.95
CA THR A 230 -2.20 -9.72 21.89
C THR A 230 -3.01 -10.58 22.85
N SER A 231 -4.14 -10.06 23.35
CA SER A 231 -5.06 -10.85 24.18
C SER A 231 -5.74 -11.97 23.40
N THR A 232 -6.09 -11.74 22.13
CA THR A 232 -6.72 -12.75 21.26
C THR A 232 -5.77 -13.89 20.90
N PHE A 233 -4.47 -13.60 20.76
CA PHE A 233 -3.45 -14.58 20.33
C PHE A 233 -2.53 -15.04 21.46
N SER A 234 -2.92 -14.88 22.74
CA SER A 234 -2.09 -15.27 23.88
C SER A 234 -1.61 -16.72 23.80
N ASP A 235 -2.46 -17.61 23.30
CA ASP A 235 -2.22 -19.06 23.28
C ASP A 235 -1.44 -19.51 22.03
N TRP A 236 -1.13 -18.58 21.11
CA TRP A 236 -0.59 -18.89 19.78
C TRP A 236 0.92 -18.63 19.65
N GLY A 237 1.59 -18.28 20.74
CA GLY A 237 3.05 -18.14 20.82
C GLY A 237 3.64 -17.21 19.74
N LYS A 238 4.78 -17.61 19.15
CA LYS A 238 5.49 -16.84 18.11
C LYS A 238 4.63 -16.56 16.87
N ARG A 239 3.73 -17.50 16.52
CA ARG A 239 2.81 -17.37 15.38
C ARG A 239 1.77 -16.27 15.61
N GLY A 240 1.28 -16.15 16.84
CA GLY A 240 0.39 -15.07 17.26
C GLY A 240 1.03 -13.69 17.06
N GLN A 241 2.29 -13.52 17.48
CA GLN A 241 3.03 -12.27 17.30
C GLN A 241 3.11 -11.85 15.82
N LYS A 242 3.38 -12.79 14.91
CA LYS A 242 3.42 -12.49 13.46
C LYS A 242 2.06 -12.02 12.93
N PHE A 243 0.97 -12.67 13.36
CA PHE A 243 -0.39 -12.27 12.97
C PHE A 243 -0.78 -10.90 13.49
N ILE A 244 -0.32 -10.52 14.68
CA ILE A 244 -0.46 -9.15 15.18
C ILE A 244 0.19 -8.19 14.20
N TRP A 245 1.48 -8.38 13.86
CA TRP A 245 2.20 -7.48 12.97
C TRP A 245 1.58 -7.33 11.58
N TRP A 246 1.05 -8.42 11.02
CA TRP A 246 0.29 -8.35 9.77
C TRP A 246 -1.01 -7.58 9.88
N SER A 247 -1.69 -7.75 11.01
CA SER A 247 -2.95 -7.06 11.28
C SER A 247 -2.76 -5.61 11.70
N MET A 248 -1.51 -5.10 11.81
CA MET A 248 -1.21 -3.71 12.20
C MET A 248 -0.93 -2.77 11.01
N LEU A 249 -0.79 -3.29 9.78
CA LEU A 249 -0.58 -2.46 8.58
C LEU A 249 -1.84 -1.70 8.12
#